data_AF-A0A429G5B6-F1
#
_entry.id   AF-A0A429G5B6-F1
#
_cell.length_a   1.000
_cell.length_b   1.000
_cell.length_c   1.000
_cell.angle_alpha   90.00
_cell.angle_beta   90.00
_cell.angle_gamma   90.00
#
_symmetry.space_group_name_H-M   'P 1'
#
loop_
_entity.id
_entity.type
_entity.pdbx_description
1 polymer ?
#
loop_
_entity_poly.entity_id
_entity_poly.type
_entity_poly.pdbx_seq_one_letter_code
_entity_poly.pdbx_strand_id
1 'polypeptide(L)'
;MEQWRRWIAENVLLGSAPEAIRAVLVQNGFDAAEAGREVDAALESPYVQGGSRVANRLRKREWALTVYGRLARMRAGSGVVERRERPSRDEFFEEYYAQNRPVVITGMLDAWPALGKWSLDYFRDRCGDREVEVQFGRESDANYEINGPAHKRVMPFREYLDLVEKAGRTNDFYMTANNGSRNRDALDVLWSDIDPIDEYLDGDARGKSFLWLGPAGTKTPYHHDLTNNFMAQVIGRKHVKLVPMHDTAYIYNTVHCYSEVDGSDVDDARFPKMRDAQVHECTLAPGELLFIPIGWWHYVEGLDTTATMSFTNFRRDNDFAENYTTYQHL
;
A
#
# COMPACT_ATOMS: atom_id res chain seq x y z
N MET A 1 12.67 -17.86 -33.49
CA MET A 1 13.93 -17.08 -33.43
C MET A 1 13.76 -15.70 -32.81
N GLU A 2 12.85 -14.85 -33.27
CA GLU A 2 12.71 -13.48 -32.73
C GLU A 2 12.42 -13.41 -31.22
N GLN A 3 11.50 -14.25 -30.72
CA GLN A 3 11.23 -14.34 -29.27
C GLN A 3 12.47 -14.75 -28.47
N TRP A 4 13.29 -15.66 -29.01
CA TRP A 4 14.53 -16.10 -28.35
C TRP A 4 15.60 -15.02 -28.37
N ARG A 5 15.75 -14.26 -29.46
CA ARG A 5 16.67 -13.11 -29.50
C ARG A 5 16.29 -12.03 -28.48
N ARG A 6 14.98 -11.76 -28.35
CA ARG A 6 14.47 -10.88 -27.29
C ARG A 6 14.82 -11.42 -25.90
N TRP A 7 14.53 -12.70 -25.65
CA TRP A 7 14.83 -13.36 -24.37
C TRP A 7 16.34 -13.34 -24.04
N ILE A 8 17.21 -13.58 -25.03
CA ILE A 8 18.67 -13.48 -24.88
C ILE A 8 19.05 -12.06 -24.46
N ALA A 9 18.59 -11.04 -25.21
CA ALA A 9 18.89 -9.65 -24.91
C ALA A 9 18.42 -9.25 -23.50
N GLU A 10 17.19 -9.63 -23.12
CA GLU A 10 16.66 -9.38 -21.78
C GLU A 10 17.53 -10.02 -20.68
N ASN A 11 17.94 -11.28 -20.86
CA ASN A 11 18.78 -11.97 -19.87
C ASN A 11 20.20 -11.41 -19.78
N VAL A 12 20.79 -10.98 -20.91
CA VAL A 12 22.06 -10.25 -20.90
C VAL A 12 21.93 -8.94 -20.11
N LEU A 13 20.84 -8.19 -20.31
CA LEU A 13 20.59 -6.93 -19.60
C LEU A 13 20.34 -7.15 -18.10
N LEU A 14 19.67 -8.24 -17.73
CA LEU A 14 19.48 -8.68 -16.34
C LEU A 14 20.79 -9.15 -15.67
N GLY A 15 21.84 -9.40 -16.46
CA GLY A 15 23.17 -9.78 -15.97
C GLY A 15 23.40 -11.28 -15.87
N SER A 16 22.57 -12.11 -16.51
CA SER A 16 22.80 -13.55 -16.60
C SER A 16 24.12 -13.86 -17.32
N ALA A 17 24.86 -14.85 -16.82
CA ALA A 17 26.11 -15.28 -17.44
C ALA A 17 25.85 -15.83 -18.88
N PRO A 18 26.66 -15.47 -19.89
CA PRO A 18 26.47 -15.94 -21.27
C PRO A 18 26.37 -17.46 -21.38
N GLU A 19 27.16 -18.20 -20.61
CA GLU A 19 27.17 -19.66 -20.59
C GLU A 19 25.85 -20.25 -20.09
N ALA A 20 25.21 -19.60 -19.12
CA ALA A 20 23.90 -20.02 -18.61
C ALA A 20 22.80 -19.79 -19.67
N ILE A 21 22.85 -18.65 -20.37
CA ILE A 21 21.92 -18.35 -21.46
C ILE A 21 22.07 -19.38 -22.59
N ARG A 22 23.32 -19.68 -22.99
CA ARG A 22 23.61 -20.71 -24.00
C ARG A 22 23.09 -22.09 -23.59
N ALA A 23 23.27 -22.48 -22.32
CA ALA A 23 22.78 -23.76 -21.81
C ALA A 23 21.25 -23.87 -21.92
N VAL A 24 20.51 -22.81 -21.60
CA VAL A 24 19.05 -22.78 -21.75
C VAL A 24 18.62 -22.89 -23.22
N LEU A 25 19.31 -22.21 -24.14
CA LEU A 25 19.04 -22.34 -25.57
C LEU A 25 19.22 -23.80 -26.05
N VAL A 26 20.33 -24.43 -25.68
CA VAL A 26 20.60 -25.84 -26.06
C VAL A 26 19.55 -26.79 -25.48
N GLN A 27 19.15 -26.60 -24.22
CA GLN A 27 18.07 -27.37 -23.60
C GLN A 27 16.73 -27.21 -24.34
N ASN A 28 16.54 -26.11 -25.07
CA ASN A 28 15.35 -25.81 -25.85
C ASN A 28 15.53 -26.10 -27.36
N GLY A 29 16.50 -26.96 -27.72
CA GLY A 29 16.61 -27.53 -29.06
C GLY A 29 17.49 -26.75 -30.04
N PHE A 30 18.22 -25.73 -29.58
CA PHE A 30 19.22 -25.05 -30.41
C PHE A 30 20.50 -25.88 -30.51
N ASP A 31 21.13 -25.86 -31.67
CA ASP A 31 22.51 -26.35 -31.81
C ASP A 31 23.47 -25.51 -30.95
N ALA A 32 24.49 -26.14 -30.35
CA ALA A 32 25.40 -25.46 -29.43
C ALA A 32 26.19 -24.33 -30.12
N ALA A 33 26.58 -24.50 -31.38
CA ALA A 33 27.26 -23.45 -32.13
C ALA A 33 26.29 -22.32 -32.53
N GLU A 34 25.04 -22.65 -32.83
CA GLU A 34 23.98 -21.65 -33.06
C GLU A 34 23.69 -20.83 -31.80
N ALA A 35 23.50 -21.48 -30.64
CA ALA A 35 23.31 -20.82 -29.36
C ALA A 35 24.49 -19.89 -29.02
N GLY A 36 25.72 -20.33 -29.29
CA GLY A 36 26.93 -19.51 -29.15
C GLY A 36 26.87 -18.25 -30.01
N ARG A 37 26.60 -18.40 -31.32
CA ARG A 37 26.51 -17.27 -32.25
C ARG A 37 25.41 -16.27 -31.87
N GLU A 38 24.25 -16.74 -31.44
CA GLU A 38 23.12 -15.86 -31.07
C GLU A 38 23.42 -15.06 -29.81
N VAL A 39 24.07 -15.67 -28.81
CA VAL A 39 24.51 -14.96 -27.59
C VAL A 39 25.64 -13.97 -27.89
N ASP A 40 26.62 -14.34 -28.73
CA ASP A 40 27.72 -13.45 -29.11
C ASP A 40 27.21 -12.26 -29.93
N ALA A 41 26.30 -12.49 -30.88
CA ALA A 41 25.66 -11.42 -31.65
C ALA A 41 24.89 -10.46 -30.74
N ALA A 42 24.24 -10.94 -29.67
CA ALA A 42 23.59 -10.08 -28.69
C ALA A 42 24.61 -9.25 -27.89
N LEU A 43 25.74 -9.84 -27.46
CA LEU A 43 26.78 -9.13 -26.70
C LEU A 43 27.51 -8.06 -27.54
N GLU A 44 27.72 -8.33 -28.83
CA GLU A 44 28.35 -7.40 -29.78
C GLU A 44 27.38 -6.31 -30.27
N SER A 45 26.07 -6.50 -30.11
CA SER A 45 25.06 -5.54 -30.56
C SER A 45 25.21 -4.18 -29.87
N PRO A 46 25.33 -3.07 -30.63
CA PRO A 46 25.43 -1.73 -30.05
C PRO A 46 24.18 -1.34 -29.25
N TYR A 47 23.01 -1.90 -29.60
CA TYR A 47 21.76 -1.68 -28.86
C TYR A 47 21.78 -2.37 -27.50
N VAL A 48 22.27 -3.61 -27.42
CA VAL A 48 22.41 -4.32 -26.14
C VAL A 48 23.49 -3.68 -25.30
N GLN A 49 24.61 -3.24 -25.87
CA GLN A 49 25.62 -2.47 -25.15
C GLN A 49 25.07 -1.14 -24.60
N GLY A 50 24.24 -0.45 -25.40
CA GLY A 50 23.49 0.73 -24.95
C GLY A 50 22.54 0.41 -23.80
N GLY A 51 21.75 -0.65 -23.93
CA GLY A 51 20.86 -1.16 -22.90
C GLY A 51 21.62 -1.53 -21.62
N SER A 52 22.77 -2.19 -21.72
CA SER A 52 23.60 -2.59 -20.57
C SER A 52 24.08 -1.39 -19.76
N ARG A 53 24.36 -0.24 -20.42
CA ARG A 53 24.67 1.02 -19.71
C ARG A 53 23.46 1.53 -18.93
N VAL A 54 22.26 1.42 -19.48
CA VAL A 54 21.01 1.80 -18.79
C VAL A 54 20.72 0.84 -17.63
N ALA A 55 20.82 -0.47 -17.85
CA ALA A 55 20.65 -1.50 -16.83
C ALA A 55 21.66 -1.33 -15.67
N ASN A 56 22.92 -1.00 -15.96
CA ASN A 56 23.92 -0.68 -14.93
C ASN A 56 23.55 0.56 -14.10
N ARG A 57 22.96 1.59 -14.72
CA ARG A 57 22.46 2.77 -13.98
C ARG A 57 21.30 2.40 -13.08
N LEU A 58 20.41 1.51 -13.51
CA LEU A 58 19.32 0.99 -12.69
C LEU A 58 19.86 0.18 -11.50
N ARG A 59 20.77 -0.78 -11.74
CA ARG A 59 21.44 -1.55 -10.68
C ARG A 59 22.14 -0.64 -9.66
N LYS A 60 22.72 0.48 -10.09
CA LYS A 60 23.32 1.46 -9.18
C LYS A 60 22.27 2.12 -8.27
N ARG A 61 21.08 2.41 -8.78
CA ARG A 61 19.95 2.96 -7.99
C ARG A 61 19.42 1.91 -7.01
N GLU A 62 19.23 0.67 -7.46
CA GLU A 62 18.82 -0.45 -6.60
C GLU A 62 19.83 -0.71 -5.47
N TRP A 63 21.13 -0.69 -5.79
CA TRP A 63 22.19 -0.80 -4.80
C TRP A 63 22.12 0.33 -3.76
N ALA A 64 21.86 1.57 -4.18
CA ALA A 64 21.73 2.69 -3.25
C ALA A 64 20.54 2.51 -2.28
N LEU A 65 19.39 2.04 -2.79
CA LEU A 65 18.23 1.69 -1.97
C LEU A 65 18.55 0.54 -1.00
N THR A 66 19.28 -0.47 -1.46
CA THR A 66 19.73 -1.59 -0.61
C THR A 66 20.65 -1.11 0.51
N VAL A 67 21.55 -0.15 0.23
CA VAL A 67 22.39 0.48 1.27
C VAL A 67 21.54 1.24 2.28
N TYR A 68 20.56 2.02 1.82
CA TYR A 68 19.65 2.74 2.70
C TYR A 68 18.87 1.78 3.61
N GLY A 69 18.31 0.70 3.05
CA GLY A 69 17.61 -0.33 3.83
C GLY A 69 18.52 -1.05 4.82
N ARG A 70 19.76 -1.36 4.44
CA ARG A 70 20.74 -1.95 5.36
C ARG A 70 21.07 -1.02 6.53
N LEU A 71 21.24 0.28 6.28
CA LEU A 71 21.48 1.27 7.34
C LEU A 71 20.25 1.43 8.24
N ALA A 72 19.05 1.48 7.68
CA ALA A 72 17.80 1.56 8.43
C ALA A 72 17.63 0.34 9.37
N ARG A 73 17.95 -0.86 8.91
CA ARG A 73 17.93 -2.10 9.72
C ARG A 73 18.94 -2.10 10.86
N MET A 74 20.03 -1.32 10.78
CA MET A 74 21.03 -1.20 11.86
C MET A 74 20.56 -0.28 13.01
N ARG A 75 19.50 0.51 12.82
CA ARG A 75 18.93 1.35 13.87
C ARG A 75 18.39 0.50 15.02
N ALA A 76 18.58 0.96 16.25
CA ALA A 76 17.97 0.34 17.43
C ALA A 76 16.43 0.37 17.30
N GLY A 77 15.79 -0.78 17.52
CA GLY A 77 14.34 -0.91 17.37
C GLY A 77 13.85 -0.98 15.91
N SER A 78 14.73 -1.25 14.93
CA SER A 78 14.30 -1.60 13.57
C SER A 78 13.38 -2.84 13.60
N GLY A 79 12.45 -2.92 12.64
CA GLY A 79 11.44 -4.00 12.59
C GLY A 79 10.23 -3.81 13.52
N VAL A 80 10.21 -2.78 14.38
CA VAL A 80 9.07 -2.49 15.27
C VAL A 80 8.39 -1.20 14.82
N VAL A 81 7.05 -1.18 14.86
CA VAL A 81 6.29 0.08 14.74
C VAL A 81 6.26 0.74 16.11
N GLU A 82 7.00 1.83 16.26
CA GLU A 82 7.09 2.58 17.52
C GLU A 82 5.71 3.11 17.93
N ARG A 83 5.45 3.09 19.25
CA ARG A 83 4.28 3.74 19.86
C ARG A 83 4.73 4.97 20.62
N ARG A 84 4.17 6.14 20.29
CA ARG A 84 4.56 7.42 20.86
C ARG A 84 3.34 8.21 21.31
N GLU A 85 3.33 8.60 22.58
CA GLU A 85 2.26 9.43 23.12
C GLU A 85 2.47 10.89 22.72
N ARG A 86 1.49 11.43 21.99
CA ARG A 86 1.37 12.85 21.62
C ARG A 86 2.71 13.55 21.31
N PRO A 87 3.49 13.07 20.32
CA PRO A 87 4.76 13.72 19.97
C PRO A 87 4.51 15.17 19.58
N SER A 88 5.44 16.06 19.92
CA SER A 88 5.33 17.46 19.48
C SER A 88 5.30 17.56 17.96
N ARG A 89 4.83 18.69 17.41
CA ARG A 89 4.88 18.96 15.96
C ARG A 89 6.30 18.73 15.40
N ASP A 90 7.30 19.32 16.04
CA ASP A 90 8.68 19.25 15.56
C ASP A 90 9.23 17.83 15.67
N GLU A 91 8.96 17.14 16.78
CA GLU A 91 9.31 15.72 16.93
C GLU A 91 8.68 14.86 15.84
N PHE A 92 7.38 15.03 15.56
CA PHE A 92 6.70 14.27 14.51
C PHE A 92 7.35 14.48 13.14
N PHE A 93 7.57 15.74 12.76
CA PHE A 93 8.08 16.04 11.43
C PHE A 93 9.57 15.68 11.26
N GLU A 94 10.40 15.85 12.29
CA GLU A 94 11.83 15.57 12.22
C GLU A 94 12.16 14.08 12.37
N GLU A 95 11.49 13.37 13.29
CA GLU A 95 11.84 11.98 13.64
C GLU A 95 11.09 10.92 12.82
N TYR A 96 9.92 11.28 12.27
CA TYR A 96 9.04 10.33 11.59
C TYR A 96 8.75 10.72 10.14
N TYR A 97 8.21 11.92 9.91
CA TYR A 97 7.85 12.37 8.56
C TYR A 97 9.09 12.46 7.65
N ALA A 98 10.10 13.23 8.06
CA ALA A 98 11.33 13.42 7.29
C ALA A 98 12.22 12.15 7.22
N GLN A 99 12.15 11.28 8.23
CA GLN A 99 12.91 10.03 8.26
C GLN A 99 12.20 8.87 7.54
N ASN A 100 11.01 9.09 6.98
CA ASN A 100 10.19 8.06 6.35
C ASN A 100 9.96 6.84 7.29
N ARG A 101 9.57 7.11 8.54
CA ARG A 101 9.38 6.07 9.58
C ARG A 101 7.93 6.01 10.07
N PRO A 102 7.31 4.82 10.13
CA PRO A 102 5.97 4.68 10.67
C PRO A 102 5.98 4.82 12.19
N VAL A 103 4.86 5.31 12.73
CA VAL A 103 4.64 5.44 14.18
C VAL A 103 3.16 5.34 14.49
N VAL A 104 2.82 4.63 15.56
CA VAL A 104 1.50 4.70 16.18
C VAL A 104 1.53 5.80 17.23
N ILE A 105 0.71 6.82 17.03
CA ILE A 105 0.55 7.95 17.93
C ILE A 105 -0.65 7.68 18.85
N THR A 106 -0.43 7.75 20.15
CA THR A 106 -1.48 7.61 21.17
C THR A 106 -1.83 8.97 21.78
N GLY A 107 -3.02 9.09 22.35
CA GLY A 107 -3.48 10.28 23.06
C GLY A 107 -3.91 11.47 22.18
N MET A 108 -3.70 11.37 20.86
CA MET A 108 -4.00 12.47 19.93
C MET A 108 -5.49 12.55 19.57
N LEU A 109 -6.22 11.43 19.69
CA LEU A 109 -7.64 11.36 19.35
C LEU A 109 -8.56 11.49 20.59
N ASP A 110 -7.99 11.61 21.80
CA ASP A 110 -8.74 11.52 23.07
C ASP A 110 -9.89 12.54 23.20
N ALA A 111 -9.77 13.69 22.55
CA ALA A 111 -10.80 14.73 22.57
C ALA A 111 -11.95 14.47 21.58
N TRP A 112 -11.76 13.57 20.60
CA TRP A 112 -12.72 13.36 19.51
C TRP A 112 -14.07 12.90 20.07
N PRO A 113 -15.16 13.65 19.83
CA PRO A 113 -16.50 13.20 20.15
C PRO A 113 -16.84 11.83 19.53
N ALA A 114 -16.26 11.53 18.37
CA ALA A 114 -16.44 10.28 17.66
C ALA A 114 -16.11 9.03 18.50
N LEU A 115 -15.08 9.07 19.35
CA LEU A 115 -14.69 7.92 20.19
C LEU A 115 -15.77 7.52 21.20
N GLY A 116 -16.60 8.47 21.63
CA GLY A 116 -17.71 8.22 22.56
C GLY A 116 -19.08 8.11 21.91
N LYS A 117 -19.25 8.61 20.68
CA LYS A 117 -20.56 8.66 19.99
C LYS A 117 -20.72 7.61 18.90
N TRP A 118 -19.68 7.33 18.13
CA TRP A 118 -19.83 6.56 16.91
C TRP A 118 -20.16 5.10 17.19
N SER A 119 -21.26 4.66 16.60
CA SER A 119 -21.77 3.29 16.58
C SER A 119 -22.58 3.10 15.31
N LEU A 120 -22.91 1.85 14.95
CA LEU A 120 -23.78 1.61 13.79
C LEU A 120 -25.16 2.30 13.97
N ASP A 121 -25.71 2.30 15.18
CA ASP A 121 -26.96 2.99 15.51
C ASP A 121 -26.83 4.51 15.36
N TYR A 122 -25.74 5.09 15.85
CA TYR A 122 -25.47 6.52 15.68
C TYR A 122 -25.42 6.88 14.18
N PHE A 123 -24.76 6.07 13.37
CA PHE A 123 -24.70 6.29 11.93
C PHE A 123 -26.08 6.20 11.26
N ARG A 124 -26.90 5.20 11.66
CA ARG A 124 -28.30 5.06 11.19
C ARG A 124 -29.10 6.32 11.51
N ASP A 125 -29.04 6.81 12.74
CA ASP A 125 -29.82 7.96 13.20
C ASP A 125 -29.39 9.27 12.53
N ARG A 126 -28.08 9.47 12.30
CA ARG A 126 -27.54 10.74 11.78
C ARG A 126 -27.63 10.85 10.27
N CYS A 127 -27.41 9.75 9.55
CA CYS A 127 -27.26 9.78 8.10
C CYS A 127 -27.71 8.51 7.38
N GLY A 128 -28.53 7.65 8.01
CA GLY A 128 -28.97 6.38 7.44
C GLY A 128 -29.72 6.49 6.10
N ASP A 129 -30.43 7.59 5.86
CA ASP A 129 -31.17 7.83 4.60
C ASP A 129 -30.30 8.37 3.45
N ARG A 130 -29.03 8.68 3.71
CA ARG A 130 -28.12 9.17 2.68
C ARG A 130 -27.67 8.00 1.79
N GLU A 131 -27.53 8.25 0.50
CA GLU A 131 -26.97 7.27 -0.43
C GLU A 131 -25.45 7.24 -0.34
N VAL A 132 -24.89 6.06 -0.11
CA VAL A 132 -23.45 5.81 -0.08
C VAL A 132 -23.06 4.86 -1.19
N GLU A 133 -21.79 4.94 -1.59
CA GLU A 133 -21.15 3.99 -2.48
C GLU A 133 -20.25 3.04 -1.68
N VAL A 134 -20.32 1.76 -2.00
CA VAL A 134 -19.60 0.68 -1.30
C VAL A 134 -19.09 -0.31 -2.34
N GLN A 135 -17.91 -0.87 -2.12
CA GLN A 135 -17.43 -1.99 -2.95
C GLN A 135 -18.11 -3.29 -2.52
N PHE A 136 -18.57 -4.12 -3.46
CA PHE A 136 -19.22 -5.43 -3.26
C PHE A 136 -18.60 -6.51 -4.15
N GLY A 137 -18.84 -7.79 -3.86
CA GLY A 137 -18.36 -8.89 -4.69
C GLY A 137 -16.85 -9.11 -4.61
N ARG A 138 -16.19 -8.53 -3.61
CA ARG A 138 -14.72 -8.48 -3.49
C ARG A 138 -14.10 -9.87 -3.31
N GLU A 139 -14.84 -10.82 -2.73
CA GLU A 139 -14.36 -12.20 -2.57
C GLU A 139 -14.35 -12.99 -3.89
N SER A 140 -15.05 -12.50 -4.92
CA SER A 140 -15.12 -13.14 -6.24
C SER A 140 -14.03 -12.70 -7.22
N ASP A 141 -13.21 -11.70 -6.86
CA ASP A 141 -12.18 -11.13 -7.73
C ASP A 141 -10.88 -10.92 -6.95
N ALA A 142 -9.81 -11.63 -7.30
CA ALA A 142 -8.51 -11.48 -6.63
C ALA A 142 -7.92 -10.06 -6.74
N ASN A 143 -8.36 -9.26 -7.71
CA ASN A 143 -7.90 -7.90 -7.98
C ASN A 143 -8.96 -6.84 -7.61
N TYR A 144 -9.82 -7.11 -6.63
CA TYR A 144 -10.96 -6.26 -6.29
C TYR A 144 -10.63 -4.77 -6.06
N GLU A 145 -9.46 -4.41 -5.52
CA GLU A 145 -9.06 -3.00 -5.37
C GLU A 145 -8.67 -2.35 -6.70
N ILE A 146 -7.93 -3.07 -7.55
CA ILE A 146 -7.52 -2.59 -8.88
C ILE A 146 -8.76 -2.45 -9.78
N ASN A 147 -9.65 -3.44 -9.71
CA ASN A 147 -10.91 -3.47 -10.44
C ASN A 147 -12.06 -2.74 -9.71
N GLY A 148 -11.74 -1.93 -8.70
CA GLY A 148 -12.70 -1.26 -7.82
C GLY A 148 -13.90 -0.61 -8.53
N PRO A 149 -13.75 0.06 -9.69
CA PRO A 149 -14.88 0.61 -10.44
C PRO A 149 -15.98 -0.41 -10.81
N ALA A 150 -15.62 -1.67 -11.07
CA ALA A 150 -16.56 -2.74 -11.41
C ALA A 150 -17.33 -3.27 -10.18
N HIS A 151 -16.82 -3.00 -8.98
CA HIS A 151 -17.35 -3.48 -7.71
C HIS A 151 -18.22 -2.45 -6.98
N LYS A 152 -18.41 -1.26 -7.55
CA LYS A 152 -19.17 -0.17 -6.90
C LYS A 152 -20.66 -0.41 -6.94
N ARG A 153 -21.30 -0.29 -5.77
CA ARG A 153 -22.76 -0.27 -5.61
C ARG A 153 -23.17 0.96 -4.81
N VAL A 154 -24.23 1.62 -5.24
CA VAL A 154 -24.90 2.69 -4.49
C VAL A 154 -26.09 2.10 -3.73
N MET A 155 -26.23 2.46 -2.45
CA MET A 155 -27.37 2.05 -1.62
C MET A 155 -27.61 3.01 -0.44
N PRO A 156 -28.78 2.99 0.20
CA PRO A 156 -29.01 3.72 1.44
C PRO A 156 -28.03 3.27 2.54
N PHE A 157 -27.48 4.23 3.29
CA PHE A 157 -26.48 3.93 4.31
C PHE A 157 -27.03 2.99 5.40
N ARG A 158 -28.31 3.14 5.77
CA ARG A 158 -29.00 2.23 6.70
C ARG A 158 -28.94 0.77 6.26
N GLU A 159 -29.11 0.49 4.97
CA GLU A 159 -29.06 -0.87 4.44
C GLU A 159 -27.64 -1.43 4.51
N TYR A 160 -26.63 -0.59 4.24
CA TYR A 160 -25.24 -0.97 4.39
C TYR A 160 -24.87 -1.28 5.85
N LEU A 161 -25.32 -0.45 6.79
CA LEU A 161 -25.10 -0.67 8.22
C LEU A 161 -25.74 -1.97 8.70
N ASP A 162 -26.93 -2.31 8.21
CA ASP A 162 -27.58 -3.59 8.49
C ASP A 162 -26.82 -4.81 7.94
N LEU A 163 -26.15 -4.66 6.79
CA LEU A 163 -25.27 -5.71 6.27
C LEU A 163 -24.03 -5.88 7.17
N VAL A 164 -23.36 -4.77 7.53
CA VAL A 164 -22.18 -4.77 8.40
C VAL A 164 -22.49 -5.42 9.75
N GLU A 165 -23.64 -5.11 10.34
CA GLU A 165 -24.06 -5.68 11.64
C GLU A 165 -24.30 -7.20 11.59
N LYS A 166 -24.79 -7.72 10.46
CA LYS A 166 -25.20 -9.13 10.33
C LYS A 166 -24.12 -10.06 9.75
N ALA A 167 -23.12 -9.53 9.08
CA ALA A 167 -22.23 -10.32 8.22
C ALA A 167 -21.20 -11.20 8.95
N GLY A 168 -20.89 -10.92 10.22
CA GLY A 168 -19.79 -11.59 10.91
C GLY A 168 -18.44 -11.25 10.27
N ARG A 169 -17.64 -12.26 9.89
CA ARG A 169 -16.37 -12.06 9.16
C ARG A 169 -16.55 -12.25 7.65
N THR A 170 -16.27 -11.21 6.87
CA THR A 170 -16.25 -11.26 5.40
C THR A 170 -15.41 -10.12 4.82
N ASN A 171 -14.88 -10.32 3.62
CA ASN A 171 -14.27 -9.28 2.81
C ASN A 171 -15.18 -8.81 1.66
N ASP A 172 -16.36 -9.41 1.48
CA ASP A 172 -17.15 -9.28 0.25
C ASP A 172 -17.63 -7.85 -0.02
N PHE A 173 -17.87 -7.07 1.03
CA PHE A 173 -18.23 -5.66 0.92
C PHE A 173 -17.46 -4.77 1.89
N TYR A 174 -17.12 -3.56 1.43
CA TYR A 174 -16.37 -2.59 2.21
C TYR A 174 -16.51 -1.16 1.68
N MET A 175 -16.67 -0.19 2.58
CA MET A 175 -16.59 1.23 2.26
C MET A 175 -15.13 1.68 2.34
N THR A 176 -14.60 2.21 1.24
CA THR A 176 -13.18 2.54 1.06
C THR A 176 -12.97 3.99 0.58
N ALA A 177 -11.72 4.46 0.57
CA ALA A 177 -11.37 5.76 -0.03
C ALA A 177 -11.72 5.85 -1.54
N ASN A 178 -11.75 4.73 -2.25
CA ASN A 178 -12.15 4.66 -3.67
C ASN A 178 -13.64 5.01 -3.89
N ASN A 179 -14.43 5.09 -2.82
CA ASN A 179 -15.82 5.56 -2.80
C ASN A 179 -15.94 7.03 -2.38
N GLY A 180 -14.81 7.73 -2.26
CA GLY A 180 -14.63 8.88 -1.39
C GLY A 180 -15.37 10.16 -1.79
N SER A 181 -15.61 10.44 -3.08
CA SER A 181 -16.26 11.71 -3.47
C SER A 181 -17.73 11.75 -3.04
N ARG A 182 -18.52 10.72 -3.38
CA ARG A 182 -19.93 10.63 -2.97
C ARG A 182 -20.06 10.48 -1.46
N ASN A 183 -19.28 9.59 -0.85
CA ASN A 183 -19.43 9.31 0.59
C ASN A 183 -19.04 10.49 1.47
N ARG A 184 -18.05 11.27 1.05
CA ARG A 184 -17.66 12.49 1.76
C ARG A 184 -18.82 13.49 1.83
N ASP A 185 -19.52 13.71 0.73
CA ASP A 185 -20.65 14.64 0.70
C ASP A 185 -21.88 14.05 1.39
N ALA A 186 -22.11 12.75 1.24
CA ALA A 186 -23.23 12.05 1.85
C ALA A 186 -23.14 12.00 3.39
N LEU A 187 -21.92 11.84 3.92
CA LEU A 187 -21.62 11.60 5.34
C LEU A 187 -20.93 12.80 6.01
N ASP A 188 -21.02 13.98 5.40
CA ASP A 188 -20.39 15.23 5.86
C ASP A 188 -20.71 15.57 7.32
N VAL A 189 -21.92 15.24 7.78
CA VAL A 189 -22.38 15.44 9.16
C VAL A 189 -21.49 14.75 10.20
N LEU A 190 -20.84 13.64 9.84
CA LEU A 190 -19.96 12.90 10.74
C LEU A 190 -18.67 13.67 11.05
N TRP A 191 -18.24 14.59 10.18
CA TRP A 191 -16.98 15.33 10.38
C TRP A 191 -17.08 16.33 11.53
N SER A 192 -18.31 16.68 11.96
CA SER A 192 -18.52 17.49 13.16
C SER A 192 -18.14 16.78 14.47
N ASP A 193 -17.92 15.46 14.44
CA ASP A 193 -17.46 14.68 15.59
C ASP A 193 -15.94 14.41 15.57
N ILE A 194 -15.22 15.00 14.62
CA ILE A 194 -13.78 14.84 14.43
C ILE A 194 -13.10 16.16 14.77
N ASP A 195 -12.31 16.18 15.85
CA ASP A 195 -11.54 17.38 16.19
C ASP A 195 -10.27 17.46 15.32
N PRO A 196 -9.82 18.68 14.95
CA PRO A 196 -8.62 18.84 14.15
C PRO A 196 -7.37 18.38 14.90
N ILE A 197 -6.44 17.76 14.16
CA ILE A 197 -5.10 17.41 14.65
C ILE A 197 -4.12 18.50 14.16
N ASP A 198 -4.30 19.71 14.70
CA ASP A 198 -3.63 20.93 14.25
C ASP A 198 -2.10 20.89 14.38
N GLU A 199 -1.56 20.00 15.20
CA GLU A 199 -0.13 19.77 15.32
C GLU A 199 0.46 19.34 13.96
N TYR A 200 -0.24 18.50 13.20
CA TYR A 200 0.31 17.82 12.03
C TYR A 200 -0.45 18.13 10.73
N LEU A 201 -1.74 18.37 10.81
CA LEU A 201 -2.63 18.58 9.68
C LEU A 201 -2.99 20.06 9.52
N ASP A 202 -3.17 20.49 8.27
CA ASP A 202 -3.77 21.79 7.98
C ASP A 202 -5.30 21.74 8.17
N GLY A 203 -5.96 22.90 8.17
CA GLY A 203 -7.42 22.96 8.33
C GLY A 203 -8.20 22.57 7.07
N ASP A 204 -7.53 22.31 5.94
CA ASP A 204 -8.17 21.99 4.65
C ASP A 204 -8.28 20.49 4.44
N ALA A 205 -9.04 19.85 5.34
CA ALA A 205 -9.30 18.42 5.31
C ALA A 205 -10.25 18.01 4.16
N ARG A 206 -10.94 18.97 3.53
CA ARG A 206 -11.91 18.71 2.45
C ARG A 206 -11.15 18.30 1.19
N GLY A 207 -11.48 17.14 0.62
CA GLY A 207 -10.71 16.59 -0.50
C GLY A 207 -9.70 15.53 -0.09
N LYS A 208 -9.16 15.62 1.12
CA LYS A 208 -7.97 14.91 1.59
C LYS A 208 -8.22 13.98 2.79
N SER A 209 -9.49 13.75 3.10
CA SER A 209 -9.93 12.86 4.19
C SER A 209 -10.98 11.86 3.70
N PHE A 210 -10.94 10.65 4.26
CA PHE A 210 -11.79 9.53 3.85
C PHE A 210 -12.25 8.71 5.06
N LEU A 211 -13.49 8.22 5.02
CA LEU A 211 -14.02 7.24 5.97
C LEU A 211 -13.94 5.85 5.36
N TRP A 212 -13.47 4.92 6.20
CA TRP A 212 -13.45 3.49 5.94
C TRP A 212 -14.37 2.83 6.96
N LEU A 213 -15.31 2.00 6.49
CA LEU A 213 -16.27 1.33 7.36
C LEU A 213 -16.57 -0.05 6.79
N GLY A 214 -16.47 -1.10 7.61
CA GLY A 214 -16.80 -2.45 7.17
C GLY A 214 -16.84 -3.48 8.29
N PRO A 215 -17.27 -4.70 7.99
CA PRO A 215 -17.29 -5.79 8.96
C PRO A 215 -15.87 -6.28 9.29
N ALA A 216 -15.80 -7.18 10.27
CA ALA A 216 -14.58 -7.95 10.49
C ALA A 216 -14.21 -8.75 9.23
N GLY A 217 -12.92 -9.01 9.02
CA GLY A 217 -12.43 -9.78 7.88
C GLY A 217 -12.23 -8.96 6.60
N THR A 218 -12.53 -7.67 6.61
CA THR A 218 -12.16 -6.77 5.50
C THR A 218 -10.65 -6.72 5.33
N LYS A 219 -10.17 -6.80 4.10
CA LYS A 219 -8.77 -6.78 3.71
C LYS A 219 -8.53 -5.68 2.69
N THR A 220 -7.39 -5.00 2.80
CA THR A 220 -6.80 -4.19 1.74
C THR A 220 -5.45 -4.82 1.42
N PRO A 221 -5.23 -5.29 0.17
CA PRO A 221 -4.02 -6.03 -0.21
C PRO A 221 -2.77 -5.17 -0.08
N TYR A 222 -1.59 -5.78 -0.20
CA TYR A 222 -0.35 -5.01 -0.19
C TYR A 222 -0.35 -3.98 -1.31
N HIS A 223 -0.24 -2.72 -0.89
CA HIS A 223 -0.06 -1.59 -1.78
C HIS A 223 0.75 -0.50 -1.08
N HIS A 224 1.26 0.48 -1.82
CA HIS A 224 1.72 1.73 -1.25
C HIS A 224 0.94 2.91 -1.82
N ASP A 225 1.00 4.05 -1.14
CA ASP A 225 0.37 5.26 -1.63
C ASP A 225 1.37 6.20 -2.29
N LEU A 226 0.83 7.20 -2.98
CA LEU A 226 1.55 8.32 -3.57
C LEU A 226 1.60 9.54 -2.63
N THR A 227 1.10 9.39 -1.40
CA THR A 227 1.13 10.37 -0.32
C THR A 227 1.58 9.72 0.99
N ASN A 228 2.04 10.51 1.96
CA ASN A 228 1.98 10.09 3.36
C ASN A 228 0.52 10.06 3.83
N ASN A 229 0.20 9.19 4.78
CA ASN A 229 -1.15 9.06 5.34
C ASN A 229 -1.15 9.00 6.86
N PHE A 230 -2.20 9.56 7.45
CA PHE A 230 -2.66 9.13 8.76
C PHE A 230 -3.83 8.16 8.64
N MET A 231 -3.87 7.18 9.53
CA MET A 231 -4.97 6.26 9.75
C MET A 231 -5.40 6.37 11.22
N ALA A 232 -6.51 7.05 11.47
CA ALA A 232 -7.10 7.28 12.79
C ALA A 232 -8.21 6.26 13.07
N GLN A 233 -7.98 5.37 14.02
CA GLN A 233 -8.91 4.29 14.32
C GLN A 233 -9.96 4.73 15.35
N VAL A 234 -11.25 4.59 15.00
CA VAL A 234 -12.35 5.06 15.86
C VAL A 234 -13.18 3.90 16.42
N ILE A 235 -13.58 2.93 15.59
CA ILE A 235 -14.32 1.74 16.02
C ILE A 235 -13.52 0.49 15.66
N GLY A 236 -13.43 -0.49 16.56
CA GLY A 236 -12.80 -1.78 16.30
C GLY A 236 -11.30 -1.70 16.06
N ARG A 237 -10.68 -2.86 15.80
CA ARG A 237 -9.22 -2.97 15.62
C ARG A 237 -8.86 -3.36 14.18
N LYS A 238 -7.73 -2.84 13.71
CA LYS A 238 -7.11 -3.24 12.44
C LYS A 238 -5.74 -3.84 12.67
N HIS A 239 -5.44 -4.96 12.03
CA HIS A 239 -4.08 -5.47 11.93
C HIS A 239 -3.43 -4.87 10.69
N VAL A 240 -2.23 -4.32 10.84
CA VAL A 240 -1.50 -3.67 9.76
C VAL A 240 -0.12 -4.30 9.66
N LYS A 241 0.24 -4.72 8.44
CA LYS A 241 1.60 -5.14 8.09
C LYS A 241 2.20 -4.09 7.18
N LEU A 242 3.45 -3.72 7.43
CA LEU A 242 4.16 -2.60 6.81
C LEU A 242 5.51 -3.08 6.29
N VAL A 243 5.85 -2.78 5.04
CA VAL A 243 7.16 -3.06 4.44
C VAL A 243 7.77 -1.74 3.93
N PRO A 244 9.00 -1.40 4.32
CA PRO A 244 9.60 -0.11 3.99
C PRO A 244 9.82 0.04 2.48
N MET A 245 9.80 1.30 2.00
CA MET A 245 9.94 1.61 0.56
C MET A 245 11.23 1.04 -0.07
N HIS A 246 12.31 0.93 0.71
CA HIS A 246 13.59 0.39 0.24
C HIS A 246 13.56 -1.13 0.00
N ASP A 247 12.54 -1.83 0.48
CA ASP A 247 12.31 -3.26 0.28
C ASP A 247 11.36 -3.56 -0.89
N THR A 248 11.03 -2.56 -1.72
CA THR A 248 10.16 -2.71 -2.91
C THR A 248 10.60 -3.86 -3.85
N ALA A 249 11.91 -4.14 -3.94
CA ALA A 249 12.44 -5.24 -4.75
C ALA A 249 12.03 -6.66 -4.25
N TYR A 250 11.55 -6.76 -3.01
CA TYR A 250 11.19 -8.01 -2.35
C TYR A 250 9.69 -8.27 -2.29
N ILE A 251 8.85 -7.26 -2.56
CA ILE A 251 7.38 -7.33 -2.42
C ILE A 251 6.63 -7.49 -3.73
N TYR A 252 7.31 -7.85 -4.83
CA TYR A 252 6.67 -8.22 -6.09
C TYR A 252 5.62 -7.21 -6.57
N ASN A 253 6.02 -5.94 -6.70
CA ASN A 253 5.19 -4.91 -7.32
C ASN A 253 4.85 -5.30 -8.76
N THR A 254 3.55 -5.42 -9.05
CA THR A 254 3.07 -5.92 -10.35
C THR A 254 2.34 -4.88 -11.16
N VAL A 255 1.48 -4.08 -10.52
CA VAL A 255 0.66 -3.07 -11.20
C VAL A 255 0.65 -1.81 -10.35
N HIS A 256 1.07 -0.68 -10.92
CA HIS A 256 1.10 0.62 -10.25
C HIS A 256 1.77 0.53 -8.86
N CYS A 257 0.96 0.55 -7.79
CA CYS A 257 1.40 0.52 -6.41
C CYS A 257 0.95 -0.75 -5.68
N TYR A 258 0.47 -1.76 -6.40
CA TYR A 258 -0.03 -3.01 -5.85
C TYR A 258 0.99 -4.14 -5.99
N SER A 259 0.85 -5.10 -5.09
CA SER A 259 1.57 -6.37 -5.06
C SER A 259 0.60 -7.53 -5.25
N GLU A 260 1.05 -8.60 -5.89
CA GLU A 260 0.32 -9.88 -5.94
C GLU A 260 0.45 -10.71 -4.67
N VAL A 261 1.29 -10.30 -3.71
CA VAL A 261 1.48 -11.05 -2.46
C VAL A 261 0.25 -10.89 -1.57
N ASP A 262 -0.36 -12.02 -1.19
CA ASP A 262 -1.39 -12.02 -0.15
C ASP A 262 -0.74 -11.83 1.23
N GLY A 263 -0.98 -10.67 1.84
CA GLY A 263 -0.45 -10.35 3.17
C GLY A 263 -1.06 -11.16 4.31
N SER A 264 -2.18 -11.85 4.10
CA SER A 264 -2.76 -12.76 5.08
C SER A 264 -2.13 -14.15 5.08
N ASP A 265 -1.67 -14.62 3.93
CA ASP A 265 -1.05 -15.94 3.74
C ASP A 265 -0.03 -15.90 2.58
N VAL A 266 1.24 -15.66 2.91
CA VAL A 266 2.29 -15.49 1.90
C VAL A 266 2.66 -16.86 1.30
N ASP A 267 2.42 -17.04 0.00
CA ASP A 267 2.92 -18.19 -0.75
C ASP A 267 4.45 -18.09 -0.93
N ASP A 268 5.15 -18.71 0.00
CA ASP A 268 6.59 -18.74 0.15
C ASP A 268 7.34 -19.47 -0.99
N ALA A 269 6.62 -20.27 -1.78
CA ALA A 269 7.14 -20.96 -2.96
C ALA A 269 7.03 -20.07 -4.22
N ARG A 270 5.92 -19.33 -4.35
CA ARG A 270 5.73 -18.35 -5.43
C ARG A 270 6.50 -17.05 -5.19
N PHE A 271 6.62 -16.61 -3.93
CA PHE A 271 7.19 -15.32 -3.54
C PHE A 271 8.41 -15.43 -2.61
N PRO A 272 9.45 -16.22 -2.97
CA PRO A 272 10.56 -16.52 -2.06
C PRO A 272 11.35 -15.29 -1.58
N LYS A 273 11.34 -14.17 -2.32
CA LYS A 273 12.03 -12.92 -1.93
C LYS A 273 11.36 -12.20 -0.76
N MET A 274 10.10 -12.51 -0.44
CA MET A 274 9.44 -11.93 0.74
C MET A 274 10.18 -12.24 2.04
N ARG A 275 10.95 -13.34 2.09
CA ARG A 275 11.82 -13.68 3.23
C ARG A 275 12.92 -12.66 3.49
N ASP A 276 13.30 -11.88 2.48
CA ASP A 276 14.32 -10.83 2.59
C ASP A 276 13.71 -9.47 2.97
N ALA A 277 12.39 -9.31 2.87
CA ALA A 277 11.66 -8.09 3.26
C ALA A 277 11.56 -7.98 4.78
N GLN A 278 11.77 -6.78 5.32
CA GLN A 278 11.49 -6.50 6.73
C GLN A 278 10.02 -6.13 6.90
N VAL A 279 9.21 -7.09 7.36
CA VAL A 279 7.80 -6.86 7.69
C VAL A 279 7.68 -6.34 9.12
N HIS A 280 7.11 -5.15 9.26
CA HIS A 280 6.73 -4.54 10.53
C HIS A 280 5.23 -4.78 10.75
N GLU A 281 4.82 -5.08 11.98
CA GLU A 281 3.41 -5.35 12.28
C GLU A 281 2.91 -4.56 13.48
N CYS A 282 1.65 -4.13 13.42
CA CYS A 282 0.95 -3.59 14.58
C CYS A 282 -0.55 -3.92 14.53
N THR A 283 -1.20 -3.92 15.69
CA THR A 283 -2.66 -3.82 15.77
C THR A 283 -2.98 -2.39 16.17
N LEU A 284 -3.79 -1.70 15.37
CA LEU A 284 -4.28 -0.35 15.63
C LEU A 284 -5.64 -0.44 16.34
N ALA A 285 -5.72 0.11 17.55
CA ALA A 285 -6.89 0.09 18.40
C ALA A 285 -7.66 1.44 18.38
N PRO A 286 -8.92 1.48 18.81
CA PRO A 286 -9.66 2.73 18.95
C PRO A 286 -8.89 3.79 19.75
N GLY A 287 -8.83 5.02 19.24
CA GLY A 287 -8.10 6.13 19.84
C GLY A 287 -6.62 6.24 19.40
N GLU A 288 -6.13 5.29 18.61
CA GLU A 288 -4.77 5.33 18.06
C GLU A 288 -4.73 5.87 16.62
N LEU A 289 -3.63 6.55 16.31
CA LEU A 289 -3.36 7.17 15.01
C LEU A 289 -2.07 6.59 14.40
N LEU A 290 -2.16 5.86 13.31
CA LEU A 290 -0.98 5.34 12.60
C LEU A 290 -0.52 6.34 11.53
N PHE A 291 0.74 6.74 11.56
CA PHE A 291 1.43 7.38 10.45
C PHE A 291 1.99 6.32 9.50
N ILE A 292 1.57 6.36 8.24
CA ILE A 292 2.10 5.54 7.14
C ILE A 292 2.88 6.47 6.22
N PRO A 293 4.23 6.41 6.23
CA PRO A 293 5.04 7.27 5.39
C PRO A 293 4.88 6.91 3.91
N ILE A 294 5.11 7.90 3.04
CA ILE A 294 5.10 7.74 1.59
C ILE A 294 5.93 6.52 1.14
N GLY A 295 5.39 5.74 0.21
CA GLY A 295 6.06 4.57 -0.37
C GLY A 295 6.15 3.35 0.55
N TRP A 296 5.64 3.40 1.78
CA TRP A 296 5.52 2.21 2.61
C TRP A 296 4.42 1.32 2.07
N TRP A 297 4.82 0.09 1.75
CA TRP A 297 3.90 -0.97 1.41
C TRP A 297 3.14 -1.37 2.65
N HIS A 298 1.83 -1.53 2.53
CA HIS A 298 1.00 -1.91 3.65
C HIS A 298 -0.16 -2.81 3.24
N TYR A 299 -0.42 -3.79 4.11
CA TYR A 299 -1.58 -4.67 4.10
C TYR A 299 -2.38 -4.39 5.35
N VAL A 300 -3.71 -4.31 5.22
CA VAL A 300 -4.61 -3.94 6.33
C VAL A 300 -5.74 -4.93 6.43
N GLU A 301 -5.98 -5.45 7.63
CA GLU A 301 -7.09 -6.35 7.94
C GLU A 301 -7.95 -5.83 9.10
N GLY A 302 -9.26 -5.74 8.90
CA GLY A 302 -10.22 -5.49 9.97
C GLY A 302 -10.37 -6.73 10.87
N LEU A 303 -9.97 -6.63 12.13
CA LEU A 303 -10.14 -7.72 13.10
C LEU A 303 -11.55 -7.78 13.67
N ASP A 304 -12.18 -6.61 13.78
CA ASP A 304 -13.56 -6.40 14.25
C ASP A 304 -14.36 -5.63 13.18
N THR A 305 -15.63 -5.34 13.43
CA THR A 305 -16.29 -4.26 12.68
C THR A 305 -15.55 -2.95 12.92
N THR A 306 -15.13 -2.27 11.85
CA THR A 306 -14.23 -1.12 11.97
C THR A 306 -14.79 0.15 11.35
N ALA A 307 -14.50 1.29 11.98
CA ALA A 307 -14.61 2.62 11.40
C ALA A 307 -13.27 3.35 11.59
N THR A 308 -12.70 3.83 10.49
CA THR A 308 -11.38 4.48 10.46
C THR A 308 -11.45 5.73 9.60
N MET A 309 -10.83 6.81 10.05
CA MET A 309 -10.62 8.02 9.26
C MET A 309 -9.20 8.03 8.72
N SER A 310 -9.01 8.39 7.45
CA SER A 310 -7.67 8.65 6.91
C SER A 310 -7.51 10.10 6.47
N PHE A 311 -6.28 10.62 6.58
CA PHE A 311 -5.95 12.02 6.28
C PHE A 311 -4.64 12.12 5.50
N THR A 312 -4.60 13.02 4.50
CA THR A 312 -3.40 13.31 3.69
C THR A 312 -3.04 14.80 3.65
N ASN A 313 -3.74 15.65 4.41
CA ASN A 313 -3.57 17.10 4.44
C ASN A 313 -2.53 17.57 5.47
N PHE A 314 -1.32 17.01 5.38
CA PHE A 314 -0.22 17.40 6.26
C PHE A 314 0.16 18.87 6.09
N ARG A 315 0.61 19.51 7.18
CA ARG A 315 1.17 20.89 7.16
C ARG A 315 2.48 21.01 6.38
N ARG A 316 3.10 19.88 6.02
CA ARG A 316 4.30 19.80 5.18
C ARG A 316 3.91 19.32 3.79
N ASP A 317 4.78 19.58 2.83
CA ASP A 317 4.60 19.09 1.47
C ASP A 317 4.39 17.57 1.44
N ASN A 318 3.35 17.16 0.71
CA ASN A 318 2.89 15.78 0.62
C ASN A 318 2.68 15.32 -0.82
N ASP A 319 3.11 16.11 -1.81
CA ASP A 319 3.17 15.65 -3.21
C ASP A 319 4.57 15.10 -3.52
N PHE A 320 4.67 13.78 -3.49
CA PHE A 320 5.90 13.06 -3.87
C PHE A 320 5.79 12.38 -5.23
N ALA A 321 4.68 12.62 -5.95
CA ALA A 321 4.34 11.90 -7.17
C ALA A 321 4.30 12.79 -8.42
N GLU A 322 4.48 14.10 -8.30
CA GLU A 322 4.54 15.06 -9.42
C GLU A 322 5.42 14.55 -10.59
N ASN A 323 6.56 13.93 -10.27
CA ASN A 323 7.53 13.44 -11.26
C ASN A 323 7.44 11.92 -11.53
N TYR A 324 6.51 11.22 -10.88
CA TYR A 324 6.23 9.81 -11.13
C TYR A 324 5.09 9.71 -12.14
N THR A 325 5.39 9.92 -13.43
CA THR A 325 4.37 10.02 -14.49
C THR A 325 4.08 8.71 -15.22
N THR A 326 4.88 7.67 -14.99
CA THR A 326 4.83 6.41 -15.75
C THR A 326 4.17 5.26 -14.98
N TYR A 327 3.46 5.53 -13.88
CA TYR A 327 2.84 4.49 -13.05
C TYR A 327 1.74 3.68 -13.75
N GLN A 328 1.19 4.19 -14.87
CA GLN A 328 0.17 3.50 -15.67
C GLN A 328 0.76 2.57 -16.75
N HIS A 329 2.10 2.49 -16.85
CA HIS A 329 2.80 1.82 -17.95
C HIS A 329 3.56 0.56 -17.53
N LEU A 330 3.28 0.02 -16.34
CA LEU A 330 3.81 -1.26 -15.86
C LEU A 330 2.80 -2.38 -16.05
#